data_AF-A0A8D8LH05-F1
#
_entry.id   AF-A0A8D8LH05-F1
#
_cell.length_a   1.000
_cell.length_b   1.000
_cell.length_c   1.000
_cell.angle_alpha   90.00
_cell.angle_beta   90.00
_cell.angle_gamma   90.00
#
_symmetry.space_group_name_H-M   'P 1'
#
loop_
_entity.id
_entity.type
_entity.pdbx_description
1 polymer ?
#
loop_
_entity_poly.entity_id
_entity_poly.type
_entity_poly.pdbx_seq_one_letter_code
_entity_poly.pdbx_strand_id
1 'polypeptide(L)'
;MKLKVLDTALHIECPLYQGPMLPRDYSPTMPIVDQRIKRICHKIQPHINTMIGFSDRISFNVLPPFLPMSDIYVIDVLVHPSFMGRTMFKMNLAQDNLYTAILVHIPEHFCSDGQLIGAQAMRIRHLKSKGFKVVTLEHKILSKLVMYPKELINYISEQMQK
;
A
#
# COMPACT_ATOMS: atom_id res chain seq x y z
N MET A 1 -11.82 -12.96 -10.60
CA MET A 1 -10.82 -11.99 -10.06
C MET A 1 -9.52 -11.92 -10.86
N LYS A 2 -8.79 -13.03 -11.10
CA LYS A 2 -7.46 -13.00 -11.75
C LYS A 2 -7.41 -12.27 -13.11
N LEU A 3 -8.43 -12.43 -13.95
CA LEU A 3 -8.54 -11.75 -15.24
C LEU A 3 -8.64 -10.22 -15.12
N LYS A 4 -9.30 -9.70 -14.08
CA LYS A 4 -9.42 -8.25 -13.87
C LYS A 4 -8.11 -7.62 -13.44
N VAL A 5 -7.33 -8.35 -12.63
CA VAL A 5 -5.98 -7.94 -12.25
C VAL A 5 -5.09 -7.85 -13.49
N LEU A 6 -5.15 -8.86 -14.37
CA LEU A 6 -4.41 -8.86 -15.63
C LEU A 6 -4.83 -7.72 -16.56
N ASP A 7 -6.13 -7.56 -16.80
CA ASP A 7 -6.68 -6.49 -17.65
C ASP A 7 -6.28 -5.09 -17.14
N THR A 8 -6.35 -4.89 -15.82
CA THR A 8 -5.87 -3.65 -15.19
C THR A 8 -4.35 -3.48 -15.33
N ALA A 9 -3.58 -4.55 -15.16
CA ALA A 9 -2.13 -4.51 -15.30
C ALA A 9 -1.73 -4.11 -16.72
N LEU A 10 -2.36 -4.72 -17.73
CA LEU A 10 -2.15 -4.37 -19.13
C LEU A 10 -2.52 -2.91 -19.40
N HIS A 11 -3.64 -2.44 -18.87
CA HIS A 11 -4.05 -1.03 -19.03
C HIS A 11 -3.09 -0.04 -18.36
N ILE A 12 -2.46 -0.41 -17.23
CA ILE A 12 -1.50 0.46 -16.52
C ILE A 12 -0.12 0.42 -17.20
N GLU A 13 0.37 -0.76 -17.56
CA GLU A 13 1.75 -0.94 -18.04
C GLU A 13 1.87 -0.78 -19.57
N CYS A 14 0.79 -0.96 -20.34
CA CYS A 14 0.80 -0.88 -21.81
C CYS A 14 -0.10 0.26 -22.33
N PRO A 15 0.46 1.40 -22.77
CA PRO A 15 -0.31 2.54 -23.27
C PRO A 15 -1.15 2.22 -24.53
N LEU A 16 -0.73 1.24 -25.32
CA LEU A 16 -1.42 0.83 -26.55
C LEU A 16 -2.55 -0.18 -26.28
N TYR A 17 -2.68 -0.68 -25.05
CA TYR A 17 -3.73 -1.62 -24.70
C TYR A 17 -5.07 -0.90 -24.61
N GLN A 18 -5.90 -1.11 -25.63
CA GLN A 18 -7.28 -0.57 -25.68
C GLN A 18 -8.24 -1.37 -24.80
N GLY A 19 -7.92 -2.65 -24.54
CA GLY A 19 -8.65 -3.56 -23.67
C GLY A 19 -10.14 -3.77 -24.00
N PRO A 20 -10.78 -4.75 -23.32
CA PRO A 20 -12.22 -4.78 -23.12
C PRO A 20 -12.66 -3.99 -21.87
N MET A 21 -11.70 -3.60 -21.00
CA MET A 21 -11.91 -2.91 -19.72
C MET A 21 -13.04 -3.52 -18.88
N LEU A 22 -12.75 -4.68 -18.28
CA LEU A 22 -13.75 -5.48 -17.56
C LEU A 22 -14.49 -4.65 -16.49
N PRO A 23 -15.81 -4.86 -16.33
CA PRO A 23 -16.62 -4.09 -15.39
C PRO A 23 -16.12 -4.26 -13.95
N ARG A 24 -16.19 -3.16 -13.19
CA ARG A 24 -15.73 -3.13 -11.79
C ARG A 24 -16.69 -3.92 -10.90
N ASP A 25 -16.12 -4.64 -9.92
CA ASP A 25 -16.91 -5.30 -8.89
C ASP A 25 -17.30 -4.26 -7.82
N TYR A 26 -18.59 -4.08 -7.61
CA TYR A 26 -19.14 -3.30 -6.49
C TYR A 26 -19.48 -4.21 -5.30
N SER A 27 -18.68 -5.25 -5.07
CA SER A 27 -18.88 -6.09 -3.89
C SER A 27 -18.55 -5.27 -2.63
N PRO A 28 -19.39 -5.30 -1.58
CA PRO A 28 -19.10 -4.63 -0.32
C PRO A 28 -18.04 -5.36 0.52
N THR A 29 -17.63 -6.58 0.16
CA THR A 29 -16.78 -7.42 1.00
C THR A 29 -15.30 -7.17 0.72
N MET A 30 -14.61 -6.46 1.63
CA MET A 30 -13.17 -6.23 1.52
C MET A 30 -12.38 -7.54 1.34
N PRO A 31 -11.29 -7.54 0.55
CA PRO A 31 -10.44 -8.71 0.41
C PRO A 31 -9.85 -9.16 1.74
N ILE A 32 -9.57 -10.46 1.86
CA ILE A 32 -8.93 -11.02 3.04
C ILE A 32 -7.49 -10.49 3.13
N VAL A 33 -7.14 -9.93 4.29
CA VAL A 33 -5.79 -9.42 4.59
C VAL A 33 -5.10 -10.37 5.56
N ASP A 34 -3.79 -10.58 5.38
CA ASP A 34 -2.98 -11.39 6.31
C ASP A 34 -3.02 -10.79 7.73
N GLN A 35 -3.38 -11.64 8.70
CA GLN A 35 -3.53 -11.24 10.10
C GLN A 35 -2.21 -10.75 10.73
N ARG A 36 -1.06 -11.24 10.26
CA ARG A 36 0.27 -10.80 10.71
C ARG A 36 0.53 -9.35 10.33
N ILE A 37 0.20 -9.00 9.08
CA ILE A 37 0.27 -7.61 8.58
C ILE A 37 -0.65 -6.72 9.40
N LYS A 38 -1.91 -7.13 9.59
CA LYS A 38 -2.87 -6.36 10.40
C LYS A 38 -2.38 -6.11 11.83
N ARG A 39 -1.81 -7.12 12.48
CA ARG A 39 -1.26 -7.02 13.85
C ARG A 39 -0.06 -6.09 13.92
N ILE A 40 0.90 -6.20 13.00
CA ILE A 40 2.09 -5.34 13.02
C ILE A 40 1.71 -3.89 12.68
N CYS A 41 0.80 -3.67 11.72
CA CYS A 41 0.27 -2.36 11.38
C CYS A 41 -0.36 -1.65 12.60
N HIS A 42 -1.13 -2.39 13.41
CA HIS A 42 -1.71 -1.85 14.63
C HIS A 42 -0.64 -1.50 15.69
N LYS A 43 0.43 -2.30 15.79
CA LYS A 43 1.55 -2.01 16.71
C LYS A 43 2.36 -0.79 16.29
N ILE A 44 2.58 -0.58 15.00
CA ILE A 44 3.34 0.56 14.48
C ILE A 44 2.51 1.84 14.36
N GLN A 45 1.17 1.72 14.30
CA GLN A 45 0.24 2.84 14.22
C GLN A 45 0.54 4.02 15.17
N PRO A 46 0.72 3.83 16.49
CA PRO A 46 1.03 4.95 17.38
C PRO A 46 2.32 5.67 16.99
N HIS A 47 3.35 4.94 16.58
CA HIS A 47 4.63 5.52 16.17
C HIS A 47 4.51 6.32 14.87
N ILE A 48 3.76 5.81 13.89
CA ILE A 48 3.48 6.55 12.65
C ILE A 48 2.68 7.82 12.95
N ASN A 49 1.67 7.74 13.83
CA ASN A 49 0.93 8.91 14.28
C ASN A 49 1.83 9.96 14.94
N THR A 50 2.79 9.56 15.77
CA THR A 50 3.74 10.47 16.41
C THR A 50 4.63 11.17 15.37
N MET A 51 5.13 10.45 14.36
CA MET A 51 5.96 11.04 13.30
C MET A 51 5.18 12.03 12.43
N ILE A 52 3.92 11.70 12.14
CA ILE A 52 3.05 12.50 11.29
C ILE A 52 2.41 13.66 12.08
N GLY A 53 2.34 13.59 13.40
CA GLY A 53 1.78 14.64 14.26
C GLY A 53 0.25 14.74 14.26
N PHE A 54 -0.47 13.92 13.49
CA PHE A 54 -1.94 13.89 13.46
C PHE A 54 -2.49 12.47 13.24
N SER A 55 -3.35 12.01 14.15
CA SER A 55 -3.94 10.66 14.13
C SER A 55 -5.03 10.46 13.07
N ASP A 56 -5.59 11.55 12.55
CA ASP A 56 -6.65 11.49 11.54
C ASP A 56 -6.12 11.28 10.10
N ARG A 57 -4.79 11.21 9.92
CA ARG A 57 -4.18 11.11 8.59
C ARG A 57 -3.82 9.71 8.15
N ILE A 58 -4.21 8.69 8.91
CA ILE A 58 -3.88 7.30 8.61
C ILE A 58 -5.15 6.48 8.38
N SER A 59 -5.13 5.67 7.33
CA SER A 59 -6.14 4.65 7.05
C SER A 59 -5.48 3.30 6.86
N PHE A 60 -6.15 2.22 7.28
CA PHE A 60 -5.61 0.86 7.24
C PHE A 60 -6.39 0.00 6.25
N ASN A 61 -5.70 -0.95 5.60
CA ASN A 61 -6.29 -1.93 4.69
C ASN A 61 -7.18 -1.28 3.62
N VAL A 62 -6.62 -0.30 2.92
CA VAL A 62 -7.33 0.52 1.96
C VAL A 62 -7.21 -0.07 0.56
N LEU A 63 -8.34 -0.32 -0.09
CA LEU A 63 -8.37 -0.63 -1.51
C LEU A 63 -8.65 0.66 -2.31
N PRO A 64 -7.75 1.11 -3.19
CA PRO A 64 -8.02 2.26 -4.03
C PRO A 64 -9.18 2.00 -5.00
N PRO A 65 -10.11 2.95 -5.20
CA PRO A 65 -11.35 2.75 -5.97
C PRO A 65 -11.13 2.59 -7.49
N PHE A 66 -9.94 2.90 -7.99
CA PHE A 66 -9.55 2.73 -9.40
C PHE A 66 -8.84 1.40 -9.67
N LEU A 67 -8.58 0.58 -8.65
CA LEU A 67 -7.97 -0.74 -8.78
C LEU A 67 -9.03 -1.84 -8.62
N PRO A 68 -8.81 -3.01 -9.23
CA PRO A 68 -9.74 -4.13 -9.09
C PRO A 68 -9.72 -4.63 -7.65
N MET A 69 -10.86 -5.18 -7.22
CA MET A 69 -11.04 -5.75 -5.89
C MET A 69 -10.22 -7.02 -5.72
N SER A 70 -8.94 -6.87 -5.41
CA SER A 70 -7.99 -7.94 -5.14
C SER A 70 -7.19 -7.64 -3.89
N ASP A 71 -6.94 -8.68 -3.11
CA ASP A 71 -5.93 -8.76 -2.05
C ASP A 71 -4.57 -8.17 -2.48
N ILE A 72 -4.15 -8.38 -3.72
CA ILE A 72 -2.92 -7.82 -4.30
C ILE A 72 -2.87 -6.29 -4.16
N TYR A 73 -4.01 -5.58 -4.29
CA TYR A 73 -4.04 -4.12 -4.31
C TYR A 73 -4.45 -3.47 -2.98
N VAL A 74 -4.64 -4.25 -1.91
CA VAL A 74 -4.99 -3.71 -0.59
C VAL A 74 -3.77 -3.07 0.05
N ILE A 75 -3.74 -1.75 0.15
CA ILE A 75 -2.71 -0.96 0.83
C ILE A 75 -2.81 -1.17 2.34
N ASP A 76 -1.72 -1.55 2.99
CA ASP A 76 -1.74 -1.91 4.42
C ASP A 76 -1.93 -0.66 5.30
N VAL A 77 -1.18 0.41 5.00
CA VAL A 77 -1.34 1.72 5.63
C VAL A 77 -1.28 2.81 4.57
N LEU A 78 -2.31 3.63 4.50
CA LEU A 78 -2.38 4.81 3.66
C LEU A 78 -2.24 6.06 4.52
N VAL A 79 -1.27 6.90 4.18
CA VAL A 79 -1.06 8.21 4.78
C VAL A 79 -1.62 9.28 3.86
N HIS A 80 -2.54 10.07 4.41
CA HIS A 80 -3.19 11.18 3.73
C HIS A 80 -2.38 12.48 3.84
N PRO A 81 -2.46 13.36 2.82
CA PRO A 81 -1.86 14.68 2.91
C PRO A 81 -2.42 15.48 4.09
N SER A 82 -1.60 16.38 4.65
CA SER A 82 -1.95 17.19 5.83
C SER A 82 -3.24 17.99 5.69
N PHE A 83 -3.59 18.40 4.48
CA PHE A 83 -4.72 19.28 4.20
C PHE A 83 -6.03 18.54 3.85
N MET A 84 -6.02 17.20 3.68
CA MET A 84 -7.16 16.46 3.10
C MET A 84 -7.93 15.54 4.07
N GLY A 85 -7.49 15.41 5.33
CA GLY A 85 -8.10 14.49 6.31
C GLY A 85 -8.23 13.05 5.77
N ARG A 86 -9.21 12.27 6.25
CA ARG A 86 -9.48 10.89 5.75
C ARG A 86 -10.24 10.82 4.42
N THR A 87 -10.42 11.93 3.71
CA THR A 87 -11.34 11.97 2.56
C THR A 87 -10.74 11.27 1.35
N MET A 88 -11.18 10.03 1.09
CA MET A 88 -10.81 9.24 -0.09
C MET A 88 -11.49 9.70 -1.39
N PHE A 89 -12.60 10.45 -1.29
CA PHE A 89 -13.46 10.81 -2.43
C PHE A 89 -12.84 11.79 -3.43
N LYS A 90 -11.73 12.45 -3.07
CA LYS A 90 -10.99 13.36 -3.95
C LYS A 90 -9.51 12.97 -4.03
N MET A 91 -9.21 11.69 -4.24
CA MET A 91 -7.86 11.30 -4.65
C MET A 91 -7.57 11.91 -6.02
N ASN A 92 -7.02 13.12 -6.03
CA ASN A 92 -6.60 13.81 -7.23
C ASN A 92 -5.23 13.28 -7.62
N LEU A 93 -5.23 12.11 -8.26
CA LEU A 93 -4.01 11.35 -8.65
C LEU A 93 -3.22 12.03 -9.77
N ALA A 94 -3.65 13.22 -10.21
CA ALA A 94 -2.95 14.05 -11.18
C ALA A 94 -1.74 14.79 -10.58
N GLN A 95 -1.64 14.87 -9.25
CA GLN A 95 -0.45 15.38 -8.57
C GLN A 95 0.35 14.23 -7.96
N ASP A 96 1.59 14.10 -8.39
CA ASP A 96 2.50 13.06 -7.92
C ASP A 96 2.78 13.18 -6.41
N ASN A 97 2.86 12.03 -5.73
CA ASN A 97 3.32 11.85 -4.36
C ASN A 97 2.46 12.48 -3.24
N LEU A 98 1.20 12.85 -3.51
CA LEU A 98 0.30 13.37 -2.47
C LEU A 98 -0.05 12.34 -1.39
N TYR A 99 -0.20 11.07 -1.79
CA TYR A 99 -0.56 9.97 -0.90
C TYR A 99 0.65 9.05 -0.70
N THR A 100 0.92 8.68 0.55
CA THR A 100 1.97 7.68 0.85
C THR A 100 1.33 6.34 1.17
N ALA A 101 1.58 5.34 0.33
CA ALA A 101 1.16 3.97 0.51
C ALA A 101 2.29 3.18 1.16
N ILE A 102 2.08 2.69 2.38
CA ILE A 102 3.03 1.82 3.08
C ILE A 102 2.57 0.37 2.89
N LEU A 103 3.50 -0.46 2.43
CA LEU A 103 3.30 -1.88 2.19
C LEU A 103 4.22 -2.69 3.12
N VAL A 104 3.66 -3.67 3.82
CA VAL A 104 4.40 -4.55 4.73
C VAL A 104 4.61 -5.90 4.04
N HIS A 105 5.87 -6.27 3.85
CA HIS A 105 6.23 -7.53 3.22
C HIS A 105 6.57 -8.61 4.25
N ILE A 106 5.82 -9.71 4.18
CA ILE A 106 6.07 -10.96 4.91
C ILE A 106 7.10 -11.81 4.14
N PRO A 107 7.74 -12.81 4.78
CA PRO A 107 8.75 -13.63 4.12
C PRO A 107 8.28 -14.27 2.80
N GLU A 108 7.01 -14.63 2.71
CA GLU A 108 6.39 -15.27 1.55
C GLU A 108 6.21 -14.31 0.35
N HIS A 109 6.45 -13.02 0.55
CA HIS A 109 6.46 -12.01 -0.52
C HIS A 109 7.78 -11.97 -1.29
N PHE A 110 8.79 -12.72 -0.86
CA PHE A 110 10.12 -12.73 -1.45
C PHE A 110 10.46 -14.07 -2.10
N CYS A 111 11.18 -13.99 -3.22
CA CYS A 111 11.88 -15.09 -3.84
C CYS A 111 13.12 -15.47 -3.02
N SER A 112 13.75 -16.60 -3.36
CA SER A 112 14.94 -17.11 -2.66
C SER A 112 16.17 -16.20 -2.78
N ASP A 113 16.21 -15.35 -3.81
CA ASP A 113 17.22 -14.31 -4.04
C ASP A 113 16.96 -13.00 -3.28
N GLY A 114 15.88 -12.94 -2.50
CA GLY A 114 15.48 -11.75 -1.74
C GLY A 114 14.72 -10.71 -2.55
N GLN A 115 14.40 -10.96 -3.82
CA GLN A 115 13.56 -10.06 -4.61
C GLN A 115 12.07 -10.28 -4.33
N LEU A 116 11.24 -9.26 -4.54
CA LEU A 116 9.79 -9.41 -4.40
C LEU A 116 9.22 -10.31 -5.50
N ILE A 117 8.26 -11.17 -5.15
CA ILE A 117 7.51 -11.95 -6.13
C ILE A 117 6.76 -11.02 -7.10
N GLY A 118 6.48 -11.53 -8.31
CA GLY A 118 5.91 -10.73 -9.40
C GLY A 118 4.66 -9.92 -9.00
N ALA A 119 3.75 -10.50 -8.23
CA ALA A 119 2.54 -9.80 -7.78
C ALA A 119 2.85 -8.60 -6.87
N GLN A 120 3.83 -8.71 -5.98
CA GLN A 120 4.22 -7.65 -5.05
C GLN A 120 5.04 -6.57 -5.76
N ALA A 121 5.95 -6.97 -6.65
CA ALA A 121 6.71 -6.03 -7.48
C ALA A 121 5.78 -5.24 -8.41
N MET A 122 4.82 -5.91 -9.06
CA MET A 122 3.79 -5.29 -9.90
C MET A 122 2.93 -4.31 -9.12
N ARG A 123 2.45 -4.71 -7.94
CA ARG A 123 1.66 -3.83 -7.04
C ARG A 123 2.39 -2.52 -6.76
N ILE A 124 3.68 -2.57 -6.43
CA ILE A 124 4.48 -1.36 -6.19
C ILE A 124 4.53 -0.47 -7.43
N ARG A 125 4.82 -1.05 -8.61
CA ARG A 125 4.88 -0.29 -9.88
C ARG A 125 3.54 0.37 -10.20
N HIS A 126 2.44 -0.33 -10.05
CA HIS A 126 1.10 0.20 -10.34
C HIS A 126 0.72 1.34 -9.40
N LEU A 127 1.00 1.21 -8.09
CA LEU A 127 0.75 2.29 -7.14
C LEU A 127 1.61 3.52 -7.46
N LYS A 128 2.91 3.34 -7.77
CA LYS A 128 3.78 4.45 -8.21
C LYS A 128 3.27 5.10 -9.50
N SER A 129 2.89 4.30 -10.49
CA SER A 129 2.33 4.79 -11.77
C SER A 129 1.03 5.58 -11.59
N LYS A 130 0.29 5.33 -10.51
CA LYS A 130 -0.91 6.09 -10.13
C LYS A 130 -0.61 7.25 -9.18
N GLY A 131 0.65 7.67 -9.03
CA GLY A 131 1.04 8.87 -8.28
C GLY A 131 1.19 8.68 -6.77
N PHE A 132 1.21 7.44 -6.26
CA PHE A 132 1.50 7.19 -4.84
C PHE A 132 3.00 7.21 -4.58
N LYS A 133 3.39 7.83 -3.48
CA LYS A 133 4.68 7.53 -2.85
C LYS A 133 4.57 6.16 -2.18
N VAL A 134 5.33 5.17 -2.64
CA VAL A 134 5.25 3.80 -2.11
C VAL A 134 6.44 3.53 -1.20
N VAL A 135 6.14 3.23 0.06
CA VAL A 135 7.11 2.86 1.10
C VAL A 135 6.96 1.38 1.41
N THR A 136 8.07 0.65 1.39
CA THR A 136 8.07 -0.79 1.68
C THR A 136 8.73 -1.05 3.02
N LEU A 137 8.08 -1.82 3.89
CA LEU A 137 8.60 -2.23 5.19
C LEU A 137 8.68 -3.74 5.27
N GLU A 138 9.72 -4.28 5.88
CA GLU A 138 9.84 -5.72 6.09
C GLU A 138 9.25 -6.15 7.43
N HIS A 139 8.32 -7.09 7.41
CA HIS A 139 7.69 -7.62 8.63
C HIS A 139 8.73 -8.17 9.62
N LYS A 140 9.78 -8.85 9.11
CA LYS A 140 10.86 -9.40 9.95
C LYS A 140 11.58 -8.31 10.74
N ILE A 141 11.86 -7.17 10.11
CA ILE A 141 12.53 -6.03 10.74
C ILE A 141 11.59 -5.36 11.73
N LEU A 142 10.37 -5.03 11.29
CA LEU A 142 9.36 -4.42 12.15
C LEU A 142 9.13 -5.23 13.42
N SER A 143 8.99 -6.55 13.30
CA SER A 143 8.75 -7.46 14.43
C SER A 143 9.85 -7.42 15.49
N LYS A 144 11.12 -7.21 15.08
CA LYS A 144 12.25 -7.05 16.01
C LYS A 144 12.24 -5.67 16.67
N LEU A 145 11.94 -4.63 15.89
CA LEU A 145 12.01 -3.24 16.34
C LEU A 145 10.81 -2.79 17.19
N VAL A 146 9.69 -3.54 17.23
CA VAL A 146 8.52 -3.15 18.05
C VAL A 146 8.88 -2.90 19.52
N MET A 147 9.85 -3.65 20.07
CA MET A 147 10.29 -3.49 21.45
C MET A 147 11.19 -2.26 21.67
N TYR A 148 11.64 -1.60 20.59
CA TYR A 148 12.59 -0.48 20.59
C TYR A 148 11.99 0.73 19.86
N PRO A 149 11.13 1.52 20.52
CA PRO A 149 10.37 2.61 19.88
C PRO A 149 11.22 3.61 19.10
N LYS A 150 12.40 3.98 19.61
CA LYS A 150 13.30 4.94 18.95
C LYS A 150 13.87 4.38 17.64
N GLU A 151 14.32 3.13 17.65
CA GLU A 151 14.87 2.44 16.48
C GLU A 151 13.78 2.19 15.44
N LEU A 152 12.58 1.83 15.88
CA LEU A 152 11.42 1.65 14.99
C LEU A 152 11.06 2.95 14.26
N ILE A 153 11.02 4.08 14.98
CA ILE A 153 10.74 5.40 14.40
C ILE A 153 11.82 5.76 13.38
N ASN A 154 13.10 5.57 13.72
CA ASN A 154 14.20 5.85 12.81
C ASN A 154 14.11 5.00 11.54
N TYR A 155 13.89 3.69 11.68
CA TYR A 155 13.74 2.79 10.55
C TYR A 155 12.57 3.21 9.63
N ILE A 156 11.39 3.50 10.17
CA ILE A 156 10.25 3.91 9.35
C ILE A 156 10.52 5.26 8.68
N SER A 157 11.12 6.21 9.38
CA SER A 157 11.50 7.52 8.85
C SER A 157 12.49 7.40 7.68
N GLU A 158 13.52 6.58 7.82
CA GLU A 158 14.48 6.28 6.75
C GLU A 158 13.81 5.68 5.52
N GLN A 159 12.88 4.73 5.71
CA GLN A 159 12.14 4.13 4.59
C GLN A 159 11.17 5.13 3.95
N MET A 160 10.64 6.08 4.72
CA MET A 160 9.80 7.16 4.19
C MET A 160 10.59 8.20 3.40
N GLN A 161 11.91 8.28 3.51
CA GLN A 161 12.73 9.23 2.75
C GLN A 161 13.22 8.68 1.41
N LYS A 162 13.20 7.36 1.23
CA LYS A 162 13.47 6.68 -0.04
C LYS A 162 12.32 6.88 -1.04
#